data_AF-D6CYB3-F1
#
_entry.id   AF-D6CYB3-F1
#
_cell.length_a   1.000
_cell.length_b   1.000
_cell.length_c   1.000
_cell.angle_alpha   90.00
_cell.angle_beta   90.00
_cell.angle_gamma   90.00
#
_symmetry.space_group_name_H-M   'P 1'
#
loop_
_entity.id
_entity.type
_entity.pdbx_description
1 polymer ?
#
loop_
_entity_poly.entity_id
_entity_poly.type
_entity_poly.pdbx_seq_one_letter_code
_entity_poly.pdbx_strand_id
1 'polypeptide(L)'
;MANYPEIDTIPRKIAQMEKAGYIPTAHFILPENCWTEHFYAPQFPVQEAFLKEYAGNEAAADLIAGQRHEESLYNKYKEYYGYVFYIGQKR
;
A
#
# COMPACT_ATOMS: atom_id res chain seq x y z
N MET A 1 -7.76 -6.67 -9.76
CA MET A 1 -7.50 -7.74 -8.76
C MET A 1 -6.26 -8.60 -9.11
N ALA A 2 -5.30 -8.12 -9.91
CA ALA A 2 -4.17 -8.94 -10.36
C ALA A 2 -2.93 -8.88 -9.44
N ASN A 3 -2.77 -7.84 -8.61
CA ASN A 3 -1.48 -7.56 -7.94
C ASN A 3 -1.38 -8.05 -6.48
N TYR A 4 -2.50 -8.22 -5.77
CA TYR A 4 -2.49 -8.77 -4.40
C TYR A 4 -3.82 -9.50 -4.08
N PRO A 5 -4.04 -10.72 -4.61
CA PRO A 5 -5.29 -11.45 -4.43
C PRO A 5 -5.55 -11.91 -3.00
N GLU A 6 -4.52 -11.87 -2.15
CA GLU A 6 -4.61 -12.24 -0.73
C GLU A 6 -5.06 -11.07 0.16
N ILE A 7 -5.32 -9.87 -0.39
CA ILE A 7 -5.95 -8.79 0.35
C ILE A 7 -7.28 -9.29 0.93
N ASP A 8 -7.50 -9.02 2.21
CA ASP A 8 -8.68 -9.51 2.91
C ASP A 8 -9.08 -8.51 3.99
N THR A 9 -10.28 -8.71 4.51
CA THR A 9 -10.85 -7.97 5.63
C THR A 9 -10.05 -8.18 6.92
N ILE A 10 -10.07 -7.16 7.79
CA ILE A 10 -9.40 -7.19 9.10
C ILE A 10 -9.76 -8.45 9.92
N PRO A 11 -11.05 -8.86 10.05
CA PRO A 11 -11.40 -10.06 10.79
C PRO A 11 -10.76 -11.34 10.23
N ARG A 12 -10.65 -11.46 8.89
CA ARG A 12 -10.04 -12.65 8.28
C ARG A 12 -8.52 -12.69 8.49
N LYS A 13 -7.84 -11.55 8.46
CA LYS A 13 -6.41 -11.47 8.82
C LYS A 13 -6.15 -11.76 10.30
N ILE A 14 -7.02 -11.31 11.20
CA ILE A 14 -6.95 -11.67 12.63
C ILE A 14 -7.14 -13.18 12.84
N ALA A 15 -8.15 -13.79 12.21
CA ALA A 15 -8.38 -15.23 12.29
C ALA A 15 -7.19 -16.04 11.75
N GLN A 16 -6.52 -15.57 10.69
CA GLN A 16 -5.28 -16.17 10.19
C GLN A 16 -4.16 -16.11 11.24
N MET A 17 -3.98 -14.98 11.92
CA MET A 17 -2.99 -14.82 12.99
C MET A 17 -3.25 -15.79 14.16
N GLU A 18 -4.50 -15.95 14.60
CA GLU A 18 -4.88 -16.91 15.64
C GLU A 18 -4.58 -18.35 15.23
N LYS A 19 -4.96 -18.74 14.01
CA LYS A 19 -4.69 -20.07 13.46
C LYS A 19 -3.19 -20.35 13.35
N ALA A 20 -2.37 -19.32 13.15
CA ALA A 20 -0.92 -19.42 13.12
C ALA A 20 -0.27 -19.55 14.53
N GLY A 21 -1.06 -19.60 15.60
CA GLY A 21 -0.57 -19.81 16.97
C GLY A 21 -0.16 -18.53 17.70
N TYR A 22 -0.66 -17.37 17.25
CA TYR A 22 -0.46 -16.10 17.95
C TYR A 22 -1.70 -15.73 18.78
N ILE A 23 -1.50 -14.86 19.76
CA ILE A 23 -2.54 -14.13 20.49
C ILE A 23 -2.64 -12.73 19.82
N PRO A 24 -3.76 -12.37 19.16
CA PRO A 24 -3.94 -11.07 18.56
C PRO A 24 -3.99 -9.98 19.64
N THR A 25 -2.89 -9.27 19.81
CA THR A 25 -2.71 -8.29 20.89
C THR A 25 -3.35 -6.96 20.52
N ALA A 26 -3.18 -6.51 19.27
CA ALA A 26 -3.78 -5.28 18.77
C ALA A 26 -3.83 -5.27 17.24
N HIS A 27 -4.71 -4.43 16.70
CA HIS A 27 -4.64 -3.98 15.31
C HIS A 27 -5.10 -2.53 15.22
N PHE A 28 -4.60 -1.79 14.23
CA PHE A 28 -5.07 -0.44 13.93
C PHE A 28 -4.86 -0.10 12.45
N ILE A 29 -5.79 0.66 11.89
CA ILE A 29 -5.68 1.20 10.52
C ILE A 29 -4.65 2.32 10.55
N LEU A 30 -3.71 2.31 9.59
CA LEU A 30 -2.75 3.42 9.46
C LEU A 30 -3.49 4.70 9.06
N PRO A 31 -3.16 5.85 9.66
CA PRO A 31 -3.74 7.13 9.26
C PRO A 31 -3.47 7.46 7.78
N GLU A 32 -4.33 8.29 7.18
CA GLU A 32 -4.22 8.68 5.77
C GLU A 32 -2.86 9.31 5.42
N ASN A 33 -2.27 10.08 6.34
CA ASN A 33 -0.99 10.74 6.11
C ASN A 33 0.19 9.76 5.91
N CYS A 34 0.07 8.51 6.37
CA CYS A 34 1.03 7.46 6.06
C CYS A 34 1.10 7.19 4.55
N TRP A 35 -0.01 7.36 3.82
CA TRP A 35 -0.07 7.22 2.38
C TRP A 35 0.25 8.54 1.66
N THR A 36 -0.41 9.63 2.04
CA THR A 36 -0.30 10.90 1.30
C THR A 36 1.04 11.59 1.56
N GLU A 37 1.36 11.87 2.83
CA GLU A 37 2.54 12.66 3.21
C GLU A 37 3.83 11.82 3.23
N HIS A 38 3.73 10.57 3.67
CA HIS A 38 4.91 9.75 3.94
C HIS A 38 5.20 8.70 2.87
N PHE A 39 4.28 8.47 1.91
CA PHE A 39 4.49 7.54 0.81
C PHE A 39 4.42 8.20 -0.56
N TYR A 40 3.30 8.83 -0.97
CA TYR A 40 3.14 9.40 -2.31
C TYR A 40 3.86 10.75 -2.48
N ALA A 41 3.71 11.69 -1.54
CA ALA A 41 4.32 13.01 -1.66
C ALA A 41 5.86 12.98 -1.89
N PRO A 42 6.64 12.12 -1.21
CA PRO A 42 8.07 11.99 -1.45
C PRO A 42 8.43 11.45 -2.85
N GLN A 43 7.51 10.75 -3.53
CA GLN A 43 7.77 10.15 -4.84
C GLN A 43 7.75 11.18 -5.97
N PHE A 44 6.89 12.19 -5.92
CA PHE A 44 6.75 13.16 -7.02
C PHE A 44 8.07 13.77 -7.54
N PRO A 45 8.95 14.36 -6.70
CA PRO A 45 10.18 14.96 -7.20
C PRO A 45 11.12 13.93 -7.82
N VAL A 46 11.17 12.70 -7.29
CA VAL A 46 12.04 11.65 -7.81
C VAL A 46 11.49 10.99 -9.06
N GLN A 47 10.16 10.90 -9.22
CA GLN A 47 9.53 10.45 -10.47
C GLN A 47 9.84 11.41 -11.62
N GLU A 48 9.81 12.72 -11.39
CA GLU A 48 10.16 13.72 -12.41
C GLU A 48 11.65 13.67 -12.80
N ALA A 49 12.53 13.46 -11.83
CA ALA A 49 13.95 13.23 -12.11
C ALA A 49 14.17 11.94 -12.91
N PHE A 50 13.50 10.85 -12.52
CA PHE A 50 13.57 9.55 -13.18
C PHE A 50 13.10 9.62 -14.64
N LEU A 51 11.98 10.30 -14.92
CA LEU A 51 11.48 10.47 -16.30
C LEU A 51 12.46 11.26 -17.19
N LYS A 52 13.21 12.20 -16.62
CA LYS A 52 14.25 12.94 -17.36
C LYS A 52 15.47 12.07 -17.63
N GLU A 53 15.90 11.29 -16.64
CA GLU A 53 17.05 10.38 -16.76
C GLU A 53 16.79 9.29 -17.81
N TYR A 54 15.57 8.75 -17.86
CA TYR A 54 15.17 7.69 -18.78
C TYR A 54 14.31 8.18 -19.95
N ALA A 55 14.55 9.40 -20.42
CA ALA A 55 13.79 9.99 -21.52
C ALA A 55 13.81 9.10 -22.78
N GLY A 56 12.63 8.78 -23.31
CA GLY A 56 12.46 7.91 -24.48
C GLY A 56 12.37 6.40 -24.16
N ASN A 57 12.51 6.01 -22.89
CA ASN A 57 12.26 4.63 -22.47
C ASN A 57 10.77 4.43 -22.11
N GLU A 58 10.05 3.70 -22.95
CA GLU A 58 8.62 3.43 -22.79
C GLU A 58 8.30 2.68 -21.48
N ALA A 59 9.11 1.67 -21.13
CA ALA A 59 8.90 0.92 -19.88
C ALA A 59 9.09 1.79 -18.63
N ALA A 60 10.02 2.76 -18.67
CA ALA A 60 10.20 3.73 -17.60
C ALA A 60 8.99 4.68 -17.47
N ALA A 61 8.44 5.13 -18.60
CA ALA A 61 7.22 5.94 -18.61
C ALA A 61 6.00 5.17 -18.09
N ASP A 62 5.83 3.91 -18.50
CA ASP A 62 4.75 3.02 -18.05
C ASP A 62 4.84 2.73 -16.55
N LEU A 63 6.04 2.56 -16.01
CA LEU A 63 6.23 2.39 -14.56
C LEU A 63 5.69 3.59 -13.78
N ILE A 64 6.06 4.80 -14.20
CA ILE A 64 5.60 6.03 -13.52
C ILE A 64 4.10 6.24 -13.72
N ALA A 65 3.56 5.93 -14.90
CA ALA A 65 2.12 5.95 -15.14
C ALA A 65 1.38 4.98 -14.20
N GLY A 66 1.92 3.78 -13.99
CA GLY A 66 1.38 2.80 -13.04
C GLY A 66 1.38 3.29 -11.59
N GLN A 67 2.48 3.91 -11.14
CA GLN A 67 2.59 4.47 -9.79
C GLN A 67 1.58 5.62 -9.57
N ARG A 68 1.46 6.53 -10.55
CA ARG A 68 0.46 7.62 -10.50
C ARG A 68 -0.97 7.09 -10.56
N HIS A 69 -1.20 6.02 -11.30
CA HIS A 69 -2.49 5.35 -11.31
C HIS A 69 -2.83 4.76 -9.94
N GLU A 70 -1.87 4.14 -9.24
CA GLU A 70 -2.07 3.64 -7.89
C GLU A 70 -2.49 4.75 -6.91
N GLU A 71 -1.79 5.88 -6.93
CA GLU A 71 -2.16 7.04 -6.11
C GLU A 71 -3.59 7.54 -6.44
N SER A 72 -3.97 7.55 -7.72
CA SER A 72 -5.32 7.94 -8.13
C SER A 72 -6.39 6.98 -7.59
N LEU A 73 -6.08 5.69 -7.51
CA LEU A 73 -6.96 4.68 -6.93
C LEU A 73 -7.08 4.87 -5.42
N TYR A 74 -5.98 5.17 -4.73
CA TYR A 74 -6.00 5.46 -3.31
C TYR A 74 -6.87 6.69 -3.03
N ASN A 75 -6.64 7.80 -3.71
CA ASN A 75 -7.42 9.03 -3.55
C ASN A 75 -8.92 8.82 -3.78
N LYS A 76 -9.29 7.93 -4.71
CA LYS A 76 -10.69 7.62 -5.04
C LYS A 76 -11.34 6.61 -4.11
N TYR A 77 -10.59 5.63 -3.59
CA TYR A 77 -11.13 4.45 -2.92
C TYR A 77 -10.55 4.19 -1.52
N LYS A 78 -9.83 5.15 -0.93
CA LYS A 78 -9.24 5.07 0.43
C LYS A 78 -10.23 4.70 1.54
N GLU A 79 -11.53 4.92 1.34
CA GLU A 79 -12.57 4.51 2.29
C GLU A 79 -12.80 2.99 2.30
N TYR A 80 -12.33 2.27 1.29
CA TYR A 80 -12.57 0.84 1.08
C TYR A 80 -11.34 -0.03 1.37
N TYR A 81 -10.13 0.54 1.34
CA TYR A 81 -8.89 -0.20 1.58
C TYR A 81 -7.79 0.70 2.14
N GLY A 82 -6.81 0.06 2.79
CA GLY A 82 -5.64 0.74 3.34
C GLY A 82 -4.71 -0.25 4.01
N TYR A 83 -3.74 0.28 4.76
CA TYR A 83 -2.83 -0.53 5.57
C TYR A 83 -3.36 -0.68 6.99
N VAL A 84 -3.13 -1.86 7.55
CA VAL A 84 -3.50 -2.20 8.92
C VAL A 84 -2.28 -2.82 9.57
N PHE A 85 -1.90 -2.29 10.73
CA PHE A 85 -0.87 -2.89 11.56
C PHE A 85 -1.49 -4.01 12.39
N TYR A 86 -0.86 -5.17 12.44
CA TYR A 86 -1.28 -6.30 13.28
C TYR A 86 -0.16 -6.66 14.25
N ILE A 87 -0.49 -6.78 15.53
CA ILE A 87 0.46 -7.10 16.61
C ILE A 87 0.00 -8.40 17.25
N GLY A 88 0.84 -9.43 17.18
CA GLY A 88 0.58 -10.74 17.74
C GLY A 88 1.68 -11.18 18.71
N GLN A 89 1.28 -11.77 19.83
CA GLN A 89 2.21 -12.42 20.75
C GLN A 89 2.23 -13.92 20.45
N LYS A 90 3.42 -14.52 20.30
CA LYS A 90 3.53 -15.97 20.11
C LYS A 90 3.01 -16.68 21.37
N ARG A 91 2.14 -17.68 21.19
CA ARG A 91 1.68 -18.55 22.27
C ARG A 91 2.82 -19.42 22.81
#